data_AF-H1KTY9-F1
#
_entry.id   AF-H1KTY9-F1
#
_cell.length_a   1.000
_cell.length_b   1.000
_cell.length_c   1.000
_cell.angle_alpha   90.00
_cell.angle_beta   90.00
_cell.angle_gamma   90.00
#
_symmetry.space_group_name_H-M   'P 1'
#
loop_
_entity.id
_entity.type
_entity.pdbx_description
1 polymer ?
#
loop_
_entity_poly.entity_id
_entity_poly.type
_entity_poly.pdbx_seq_one_letter_code
_entity_poly.pdbx_strand_id
1 'polypeptide(L)'
;MRAAFLAGLAVLAALTGPARAAGLEVIVEGAEPGPGEVYVTLCQGGLSEAACPIGRSAPVRGGAERFVFTDVPAGVWAVAAFQDENGNGRLDRTG
;
A
#
# COMPACT_ATOMS: atom_id res chain seq x y z
N MET A 1 34.56 14.44 31.65
CA MET A 1 33.14 14.06 31.72
C MET A 1 32.34 14.39 30.45
N ARG A 2 32.60 15.52 29.75
CA ARG A 2 31.91 15.88 28.49
C ARG A 2 32.18 14.93 27.30
N ALA A 3 33.41 14.44 27.17
CA ALA A 3 33.80 13.54 26.08
C ALA A 3 33.16 12.14 26.16
N ALA A 4 32.94 11.62 27.38
CA ALA A 4 32.28 10.33 27.59
C ALA A 4 30.77 10.38 27.24
N PHE A 5 30.12 11.52 27.48
CA PHE A 5 28.73 11.75 27.10
C PHE A 5 28.55 11.82 25.56
N LEU A 6 29.49 12.45 24.86
CA LEU A 6 29.49 12.53 23.39
C LEU A 6 29.75 11.17 22.74
N ALA A 7 30.64 10.36 23.31
CA ALA A 7 30.93 9.01 22.82
C ALA A 7 29.74 8.06 22.99
N GLY A 8 29.00 8.15 24.11
CA GLY A 8 27.81 7.33 24.35
C GLY A 8 26.66 7.63 23.38
N LEU A 9 26.48 8.90 23.00
CA LEU A 9 25.42 9.31 22.07
C LEU A 9 25.65 8.79 20.63
N ALA A 10 26.91 8.74 20.19
CA ALA A 10 27.29 8.23 18.88
C ALA A 10 27.02 6.72 18.73
N VAL A 11 27.16 5.94 19.82
CA VAL A 11 26.90 4.49 19.80
C VAL A 11 25.39 4.19 19.74
N LEU A 12 24.55 4.98 20.41
CA LEU A 12 23.08 4.79 20.34
C LEU A 12 22.50 5.08 18.96
N ALA A 13 23.05 6.04 18.22
CA ALA A 13 22.60 6.36 16.86
C ALA A 13 22.88 5.24 15.84
N ALA A 14 23.85 4.35 16.11
CA ALA A 14 24.19 3.24 15.22
C ALA A 14 23.24 2.02 15.38
N LEU A 15 22.37 2.02 16.40
CA LEU A 15 21.44 0.92 16.69
C LEU A 15 20.09 1.07 15.96
N THR A 16 19.79 2.23 15.37
CA THR A 16 18.60 2.42 14.56
C THR A 16 18.87 1.92 13.14
N GLY A 17 18.61 0.62 12.89
CA GLY A 17 18.66 0.05 11.56
C GLY A 17 17.67 0.72 10.59
N PRO A 18 17.93 0.69 9.27
CA PRO A 18 17.03 1.30 8.29
C PRO A 18 15.63 0.71 8.42
N ALA A 19 14.60 1.57 8.38
CA ALA A 19 13.22 1.13 8.23
C ALA A 19 13.13 0.27 6.96
N ARG A 20 12.87 -1.03 7.13
CA ARG A 20 12.79 -1.95 6.01
C ARG A 20 11.49 -1.70 5.26
N ALA A 21 11.61 -1.06 4.12
CA ALA A 21 10.54 -0.95 3.15
C ALA A 21 10.24 -2.38 2.64
N ALA A 22 9.01 -2.86 2.84
CA ALA A 22 8.65 -4.24 2.58
C ALA A 22 8.08 -4.40 1.16
N GLY A 23 8.32 -5.56 0.55
CA GLY A 23 7.55 -6.00 -0.60
C GLY A 23 6.21 -6.57 -0.14
N LEU A 24 5.11 -6.13 -0.76
CA LEU A 24 3.77 -6.66 -0.52
C LEU A 24 3.18 -7.13 -1.86
N GLU A 25 2.72 -8.36 -1.88
CA GLU A 25 1.98 -8.93 -3.00
C GLU A 25 0.51 -9.07 -2.62
N VAL A 26 -0.38 -8.59 -3.48
CA VAL A 26 -1.83 -8.71 -3.35
C VAL A 26 -2.35 -9.47 -4.55
N ILE A 27 -3.11 -10.53 -4.30
CA ILE A 27 -3.80 -11.32 -5.32
C ILE A 27 -5.29 -11.02 -5.15
N VAL A 28 -5.91 -10.49 -6.20
CA VAL A 28 -7.35 -10.21 -6.26
C VAL A 28 -8.01 -11.25 -7.15
N GLU A 29 -8.89 -12.05 -6.57
CA GLU A 29 -9.65 -13.09 -7.27
C GLU A 29 -11.10 -12.65 -7.45
N GLY A 30 -11.76 -13.21 -8.47
CA GLY A 30 -13.21 -13.03 -8.66
C GLY A 30 -13.62 -11.74 -9.37
N ALA A 31 -12.69 -11.04 -10.01
CA ALA A 31 -13.02 -9.92 -10.90
C ALA A 31 -13.79 -10.43 -12.13
N GLU A 32 -14.86 -9.73 -12.49
CA GLU A 32 -15.73 -10.11 -13.59
C GLU A 32 -15.09 -9.74 -14.94
N PRO A 33 -15.02 -10.67 -15.91
CA PRO A 33 -14.47 -10.35 -17.23
C PRO A 33 -15.27 -9.24 -17.90
N GLY A 34 -14.60 -8.17 -18.31
CA GLY A 34 -15.29 -7.04 -18.93
C GLY A 34 -14.37 -5.86 -19.20
N PRO A 35 -14.92 -4.76 -19.76
CA PRO A 35 -14.24 -3.49 -19.77
C PRO A 35 -14.05 -3.01 -18.33
N GLY A 36 -12.85 -2.53 -17.99
CA GLY A 36 -12.58 -1.98 -16.67
C GLY A 36 -11.21 -2.39 -16.12
N GLU A 37 -10.87 -1.79 -14.99
CA GLU A 37 -9.65 -2.07 -14.25
C GLU A 37 -9.96 -2.47 -12.81
N VAL A 38 -9.16 -3.38 -12.26
CA VAL A 38 -9.11 -3.62 -10.82
C VAL A 38 -8.15 -2.60 -10.23
N TYR A 39 -8.63 -1.84 -9.26
CA TYR A 39 -7.83 -0.96 -8.42
C TYR A 39 -7.51 -1.65 -7.11
N VAL A 40 -6.26 -1.54 -6.66
CA VAL A 40 -5.80 -1.99 -5.35
C VAL A 40 -5.05 -0.86 -4.67
N THR A 41 -5.43 -0.53 -3.44
CA THR A 41 -4.83 0.56 -2.66
C THR A 41 -4.44 0.11 -1.25
N LEU A 42 -3.36 0.69 -0.75
CA LEU A 42 -2.93 0.55 0.64
C LEU A 42 -3.40 1.78 1.41
N CYS A 43 -4.16 1.54 2.47
CA CYS A 43 -4.82 2.57 3.25
C CYS A 43 -4.37 2.58 4.71
N GLN A 44 -4.34 3.77 5.31
CA GLN A 44 -3.99 3.97 6.71
C GLN A 44 -4.92 5.00 7.34
N GLY A 45 -5.48 4.69 8.51
CA GLY A 45 -6.41 5.58 9.23
C GLY A 45 -7.85 5.58 8.69
N GLY A 46 -8.16 4.77 7.69
CA GLY A 46 -9.51 4.60 7.12
C GLY A 46 -9.49 4.04 5.70
N LEU A 47 -10.66 3.94 5.07
CA LEU A 47 -10.84 3.50 3.66
C LEU A 47 -11.35 4.62 2.74
N SER A 48 -11.22 5.88 3.17
CA SER A 48 -11.51 7.01 2.30
C SER A 48 -10.41 7.16 1.24
N GLU A 49 -10.74 7.78 0.11
CA GLU A 49 -9.78 8.01 -0.98
C GLU A 49 -8.51 8.74 -0.48
N ALA A 50 -8.68 9.73 0.41
CA ALA A 50 -7.57 10.45 1.04
C ALA A 50 -6.74 9.59 2.02
N ALA A 51 -7.31 8.53 2.59
CA ALA A 51 -6.63 7.60 3.48
C ALA A 51 -5.88 6.48 2.73
N CYS A 52 -5.98 6.41 1.41
CA CYS A 52 -5.43 5.34 0.57
C CYS A 52 -4.36 5.86 -0.42
N PRO A 53 -3.19 6.32 0.07
CA PRO A 53 -2.22 7.08 -0.75
C PRO A 53 -1.42 6.25 -1.75
N ILE A 54 -1.37 4.92 -1.60
CA ILE A 54 -0.53 4.05 -2.44
C ILE A 54 -1.45 3.14 -3.23
N GLY A 55 -1.57 3.37 -4.54
CA GLY A 55 -2.48 2.63 -5.42
C GLY A 55 -1.80 2.06 -6.66
N ARG A 56 -2.39 0.97 -7.18
CA ARG A 56 -2.09 0.39 -8.49
C ARG A 56 -3.39 -0.04 -9.16
N SER A 57 -3.40 -0.09 -10.49
CA SER A 57 -4.50 -0.65 -11.27
C SER A 57 -3.99 -1.57 -12.36
N ALA A 58 -4.85 -2.50 -12.79
CA ALA A 58 -4.59 -3.39 -13.90
C ALA A 58 -5.91 -3.73 -14.63
N PRO A 59 -5.89 -3.91 -15.96
CA PRO A 59 -7.04 -4.40 -16.70
C PRO A 59 -7.48 -5.77 -16.19
N VAL A 60 -8.80 -6.00 -16.13
CA VAL A 60 -9.35 -7.30 -15.75
C VAL A 60 -9.12 -8.29 -16.89
N ARG A 61 -8.34 -9.34 -16.65
CA ARG A 61 -8.08 -10.42 -17.61
C ARG A 61 -8.92 -11.67 -17.36
N GLY A 62 -9.66 -11.68 -16.26
CA GLY A 62 -10.45 -12.82 -15.78
C GLY A 62 -9.58 -13.77 -14.95
N GLY A 63 -10.08 -14.15 -13.76
CA GLY A 63 -9.36 -15.01 -12.82
C GLY A 63 -8.75 -14.23 -11.66
N ALA A 64 -7.43 -14.31 -11.52
CA ALA A 64 -6.67 -13.71 -10.42
C ALA A 64 -5.70 -12.64 -10.93
N GLU A 65 -5.85 -11.41 -10.44
CA GLU A 65 -4.96 -10.29 -10.75
C GLU A 65 -3.91 -10.10 -9.65
N ARG A 66 -2.64 -10.00 -10.05
CA ARG A 66 -1.50 -9.88 -9.15
C ARG A 66 -0.96 -8.46 -9.12
N PHE A 67 -0.88 -7.88 -7.93
CA PHE A 67 -0.35 -6.54 -7.69
C PHE A 67 0.85 -6.60 -6.75
N VAL A 68 1.96 -5.99 -7.17
CA VAL A 68 3.21 -5.97 -6.38
C VAL A 68 3.51 -4.54 -5.95
N PHE A 69 3.53 -4.30 -4.65
CA PHE A 69 3.97 -3.05 -4.04
C PHE A 69 5.40 -3.25 -3.54
N THR A 70 6.31 -2.38 -3.98
CA THR A 70 7.66 -2.32 -3.45
C THR A 70 7.75 -1.15 -2.49
N ASP A 71 8.71 -1.24 -1.58
CA ASP A 71 9.06 -0.14 -0.69
C ASP A 71 7.90 0.35 0.20
N VAL A 72 7.02 -0.57 0.63
CA VAL A 72 5.91 -0.25 1.53
C VAL A 72 6.48 0.18 2.89
N PRO A 73 6.19 1.40 3.38
CA PRO A 73 6.67 1.84 4.67
C PRO A 73 6.18 0.93 5.80
N ALA A 74 7.02 0.75 6.83
CA ALA A 74 6.63 -0.01 8.01
C ALA A 74 5.41 0.63 8.70
N GLY A 75 4.39 -0.17 8.98
CA GLY A 75 3.14 0.31 9.56
C GLY A 75 2.03 -0.72 9.45
N VAL A 76 0.86 -0.36 9.97
CA VAL A 76 -0.36 -1.16 9.81
C VAL A 76 -1.16 -0.59 8.65
N TRP A 77 -1.37 -1.43 7.64
CA TRP A 77 -2.06 -1.06 6.42
C TRP A 77 -3.31 -1.91 6.24
N ALA A 78 -4.38 -1.30 5.74
CA ALA A 78 -5.49 -2.00 5.14
C ALA A 78 -5.27 -2.08 3.63
N VAL A 79 -5.77 -3.13 2.99
CA VAL A 79 -5.82 -3.25 1.52
C VAL A 79 -7.28 -3.09 1.10
N ALA A 80 -7.55 -2.15 0.21
CA ALA A 80 -8.85 -2.02 -0.45
C ALA A 80 -8.68 -2.39 -1.93
N ALA A 81 -9.60 -3.18 -2.45
CA ALA A 81 -9.65 -3.54 -3.87
C ALA A 81 -11.07 -3.37 -4.40
N PHE A 82 -11.20 -2.82 -5.60
CA PHE A 82 -12.48 -2.71 -6.31
C PHE A 82 -12.26 -2.81 -7.82
N GLN A 83 -13.26 -3.33 -8.52
CA GLN A 83 -13.33 -3.27 -9.98
C GLN A 83 -14.10 -2.01 -10.37
N ASP A 84 -13.49 -1.20 -11.23
CA ASP A 84 -14.14 -0.05 -11.86
C ASP A 84 -14.80 -0.49 -13.17
N GLU A 85 -16.08 -0.79 -13.10
CA GLU A 85 -16.87 -1.27 -14.25
C GLU A 85 -17.28 -0.13 -15.20
N ASN A 86 -17.28 1.12 -14.74
CA ASN A 86 -17.77 2.27 -15.52
C ASN A 86 -16.64 3.19 -16.03
N GLY A 87 -15.40 2.98 -15.59
CA GLY A 87 -14.20 3.68 -16.07
C GLY A 87 -14.02 5.08 -15.49
N ASN A 88 -14.64 5.39 -14.34
CA ASN A 88 -14.52 6.70 -13.71
C ASN A 88 -13.31 6.83 -12.75
N GLY A 89 -12.59 5.73 -12.51
CA GLY A 89 -11.41 5.65 -11.65
C GLY A 89 -11.71 5.73 -10.16
N ARG A 90 -12.97 5.54 -9.74
CA ARG A 90 -13.42 5.75 -8.37
C ARG A 90 -14.34 4.62 -7.92
N LEU A 91 -14.33 4.37 -6.61
CA LEU A 91 -15.32 3.51 -6.00
C LEU A 91 -16.65 4.27 -5.90
N ASP A 92 -17.64 3.77 -6.62
CA ASP A 92 -19.00 4.31 -6.59
C ASP A 92 -19.64 4.16 -5.20
N ARG A 93 -20.46 5.14 -4.83
CA ARG A 93 -21.16 5.18 -3.54
C ARG A 93 -22.63 5.49 -3.76
N THR A 94 -23.51 4.73 -3.12
CA THR A 94 -24.96 5.00 -3.08
C THR A 94 -25.28 5.96 -1.92
N GLY A 95 -24.86 7.22 -2.07
CA GLY A 95 -25.25 8.30 -1.15
C GLY A 95 -26.71 8.70 -1.32
#